data_AF-A0A7C5JPA7-F1
#
_entry.id   AF-A0A7C5JPA7-F1
#
_cell.length_a   1.000
_cell.length_b   1.000
_cell.length_c   1.000
_cell.angle_alpha   90.00
_cell.angle_beta   90.00
_cell.angle_gamma   90.00
#
_symmetry.space_group_name_H-M   'P 1'
#
loop_
_entity.id
_entity.type
_entity.pdbx_description
1 polymer ?
#
loop_
_entity_poly.entity_id
_entity_poly.type
_entity_poly.pdbx_seq_one_letter_code
_entity_poly.pdbx_strand_id
1 'polypeptide(L)'
;LSWKHATITPAECIKCKLCEDSCPYGAILPPTEGLSKGVRLRGKTALVILLAASPIIIALGGLGGYLSSSALSRSHPTISLAERIRYEQQNLVDPKTDMVPVESMTDASEAFRETDKKTDVLYTEALAIKARFDFGTVAAGLFMGLVISLKLIQLSLRRKRTDYTPNKATCLSCGRCFKYCPVGQQTIAEMHEGEGE
;
A
#
# COMPACT_ATOMS: atom_id res chain seq x y z
N LEU A 1 -1.10 5.70 27.15
CA LEU A 1 -1.47 4.47 26.42
C LEU A 1 -0.64 3.32 27.02
N SER A 2 -1.22 2.48 27.89
CA SER A 2 -0.45 1.41 28.55
C SER A 2 -0.03 0.35 27.52
N TRP A 3 1.27 0.10 27.41
CA TRP A 3 1.85 -0.85 26.45
C TRP A 3 1.64 -2.31 26.89
N LYS A 4 1.44 -2.53 28.20
CA LYS A 4 1.17 -3.85 28.77
C LYS A 4 -0.33 -4.14 28.74
N HIS A 5 -0.70 -5.10 27.91
CA HIS A 5 -2.08 -5.56 27.78
C HIS A 5 -2.29 -6.74 28.73
N ALA A 6 -3.49 -6.82 29.30
CA ALA A 6 -3.86 -7.90 30.20
C ALA A 6 -3.93 -9.24 29.43
N THR A 7 -3.00 -10.15 29.75
CA THR A 7 -2.99 -11.54 29.26
C THR A 7 -3.65 -12.41 30.32
N ILE A 8 -4.66 -13.21 29.94
CA ILE A 8 -5.48 -14.01 30.88
C ILE A 8 -4.63 -15.03 31.64
N THR A 9 -3.66 -15.64 30.95
CA THR A 9 -2.71 -16.59 31.55
C THR A 9 -1.33 -15.94 31.68
N PRO A 10 -0.68 -16.01 32.85
CA PRO A 10 0.73 -15.66 32.98
C PRO A 10 1.65 -16.71 32.34
N ALA A 11 1.19 -17.96 32.22
CA ALA A 11 1.87 -19.09 31.59
C ALA A 11 1.10 -19.62 30.35
N GLU A 12 1.48 -20.79 29.83
CA GLU A 12 0.90 -21.39 28.62
C GLU A 12 -0.58 -21.78 28.79
N CYS A 13 -1.41 -21.46 27.80
CA CYS A 13 -2.86 -21.72 27.85
C CYS A 13 -3.19 -23.19 27.54
N ILE A 14 -3.81 -23.90 28.48
CA ILE A 14 -4.24 -25.30 28.30
C ILE A 14 -5.56 -25.47 27.53
N LYS A 15 -6.14 -24.39 26.99
CA LYS A 15 -7.37 -24.40 26.15
C LYS A 15 -8.61 -25.06 26.77
N CYS A 16 -8.75 -24.98 28.09
CA CYS A 16 -9.88 -25.56 28.84
C CYS A 16 -11.25 -24.89 28.63
N LYS A 17 -11.31 -23.75 27.90
CA LYS A 17 -12.52 -22.99 27.57
C LYS A 17 -13.23 -22.27 28.74
N LEU A 18 -12.90 -22.55 30.01
CA LEU A 18 -13.52 -21.91 31.18
C LEU A 18 -13.58 -20.38 31.14
N CYS A 19 -12.54 -19.72 30.63
CA CYS A 19 -12.48 -18.27 30.55
C CYS A 19 -13.52 -17.66 29.57
N GLU A 20 -13.90 -18.40 28.53
CA GLU A 20 -14.93 -18.01 27.55
C GLU A 20 -16.31 -18.02 28.20
N ASP A 21 -16.66 -19.13 28.86
CA ASP A 21 -17.95 -19.31 29.54
C ASP A 21 -18.13 -18.35 30.72
N SER A 22 -17.02 -17.97 31.36
CA SER A 22 -17.04 -17.04 32.49
C SER A 22 -17.19 -15.57 32.09
N CYS A 23 -17.08 -15.23 30.80
CA CYS A 23 -17.11 -13.85 30.35
C CYS A 23 -18.55 -13.36 30.16
N PRO A 24 -19.05 -12.43 30.99
CA PRO A 24 -20.43 -11.94 30.89
C PRO A 24 -20.68 -11.14 29.60
N TYR A 25 -19.62 -10.64 28.96
CA TYR A 25 -19.68 -9.84 27.74
C TYR A 25 -19.34 -10.65 26.47
N GLY A 26 -19.06 -11.96 26.60
CA GLY A 26 -18.61 -12.79 25.47
C GLY A 26 -17.36 -12.23 24.77
N ALA A 27 -16.51 -11.50 25.49
CA ALA A 27 -15.39 -10.76 24.93
C ALA A 27 -14.11 -11.58 24.78
N ILE A 28 -14.17 -12.91 24.94
CA ILE A 28 -13.01 -13.80 24.79
C ILE A 28 -13.01 -14.38 23.37
N LEU A 29 -11.90 -14.19 22.66
CA LEU A 29 -11.71 -14.73 21.32
C LEU A 29 -11.15 -16.16 21.44
N PRO A 30 -11.82 -17.16 20.85
CA PRO A 30 -11.29 -18.51 20.82
C PRO A 30 -10.01 -18.59 19.96
N PRO A 31 -9.17 -19.60 20.23
CA PRO A 31 -8.02 -19.89 19.38
C PRO A 31 -8.51 -20.15 17.96
N THR A 32 -7.74 -19.72 16.97
CA THR A 32 -8.06 -20.05 15.58
C THR A 32 -7.91 -21.55 15.44
N GLU A 33 -9.04 -22.26 15.30
CA GLU A 33 -9.05 -23.70 15.11
C GLU A 33 -8.07 -24.09 14.01
N GLY A 34 -7.49 -25.29 14.14
CA GLY A 34 -6.52 -25.81 13.21
C GLY A 34 -7.12 -25.93 11.83
N LEU A 35 -7.06 -24.87 11.02
CA LEU A 35 -7.38 -24.89 9.60
C LEU A 35 -6.74 -26.14 9.01
N SER A 36 -7.56 -26.95 8.33
CA SER A 36 -7.13 -28.14 7.59
C SER A 36 -5.82 -27.84 6.86
N LYS A 37 -4.89 -28.80 6.87
CA LYS A 37 -3.57 -28.65 6.24
C LYS A 37 -3.68 -28.08 4.82
N GLY A 38 -4.74 -28.44 4.07
CA GLY A 38 -5.02 -27.91 2.73
C GLY A 38 -5.30 -26.41 2.67
N VAL A 39 -6.08 -25.85 3.60
CA VAL A 39 -6.37 -24.40 3.63
C VAL A 39 -5.13 -23.62 4.09
N ARG A 40 -4.34 -24.19 4.99
CA ARG A 40 -3.07 -23.61 5.44
C ARG A 40 -2.04 -23.56 4.31
N LEU A 41 -1.91 -24.64 3.55
CA LEU A 41 -1.03 -24.70 2.38
C LEU A 41 -1.46 -23.66 1.36
N ARG A 42 -2.75 -23.59 1.02
CA ARG A 42 -3.30 -22.61 0.07
C ARG A 42 -3.04 -21.16 0.49
N GLY A 43 -3.14 -20.86 1.79
CA GLY A 43 -2.78 -19.53 2.32
C GLY A 43 -1.28 -19.23 2.19
N LYS A 44 -0.42 -20.21 2.45
CA LYS A 44 1.04 -20.08 2.24
C LYS A 44 1.39 -19.92 0.76
N THR A 45 0.82 -20.72 -0.15
CA THR A 45 1.07 -20.57 -1.59
C THR A 45 0.58 -19.23 -2.09
N ALA A 46 -0.60 -18.77 -1.65
CA ALA A 46 -1.09 -17.43 -2.00
C ALA A 46 -0.13 -16.32 -1.52
N LEU A 47 0.40 -16.41 -0.30
CA LEU A 47 1.36 -15.45 0.22
C LEU A 47 2.68 -15.48 -0.57
N VAL A 48 3.21 -16.67 -0.87
CA VAL A 48 4.44 -16.83 -1.69
C VAL A 48 4.24 -16.29 -3.10
N ILE A 49 3.13 -16.60 -3.76
CA ILE A 49 2.78 -16.07 -5.08
C ILE A 49 2.72 -14.54 -5.03
N LEU A 50 2.12 -13.97 -3.98
CA LEU A 50 1.94 -12.54 -3.85
C LEU A 50 3.27 -11.81 -3.54
N LEU A 51 4.17 -12.45 -2.78
CA LEU A 51 5.55 -11.99 -2.60
C LEU A 51 6.34 -12.03 -3.92
N ALA A 52 6.22 -13.11 -4.68
CA ALA A 52 6.86 -13.24 -5.98
C ALA A 52 6.29 -12.26 -7.03
N ALA A 53 4.98 -11.94 -6.94
CA ALA A 53 4.32 -10.96 -7.78
C ALA A 53 4.61 -9.51 -7.37
N SER A 54 5.08 -9.25 -6.15
CA SER A 54 5.42 -7.91 -5.66
C SER A 54 6.38 -7.15 -6.59
N PRO A 55 7.56 -7.68 -6.98
CA PRO A 55 8.44 -6.97 -7.90
C PRO A 55 7.80 -6.74 -9.27
N ILE A 56 6.93 -7.65 -9.73
CA ILE A 56 6.22 -7.53 -11.00
C ILE A 56 5.22 -6.36 -10.94
N ILE A 57 4.43 -6.25 -9.87
CA ILE A 57 3.47 -5.15 -9.67
C ILE A 57 4.19 -3.81 -9.60
N ILE A 58 5.33 -3.74 -8.90
CA ILE A 58 6.14 -2.53 -8.82
C ILE A 58 6.68 -2.14 -10.20
N ALA A 59 7.24 -3.10 -10.94
CA ALA A 59 7.75 -2.86 -12.29
C ALA A 59 6.63 -2.40 -13.25
N LEU A 60 5.45 -3.01 -13.19
CA LEU A 60 4.28 -2.59 -13.96
C LEU A 60 3.82 -1.17 -13.59
N GLY A 61 3.84 -0.82 -12.30
CA GLY A 61 3.53 0.54 -11.83
C GLY A 61 4.52 1.58 -12.36
N GLY A 62 5.82 1.27 -12.34
CA GLY A 62 6.87 2.12 -12.92
C GLY A 62 6.72 2.27 -14.44
N LEU A 63 6.45 1.16 -15.16
CA LEU A 63 6.22 1.16 -16.60
C LEU A 63 4.97 1.98 -16.99
N GLY A 64 3.88 1.81 -16.24
CA GLY A 64 2.65 2.59 -16.41
C GLY A 64 2.88 4.09 -16.17
N GLY A 65 3.67 4.43 -15.15
CA GLY A 65 4.11 5.81 -14.89
C GLY A 65 4.97 6.39 -16.01
N TYR A 66 5.90 5.59 -16.57
CA TYR A 66 6.71 5.98 -17.72
C TYR A 66 5.86 6.23 -18.96
N LEU A 67 4.94 5.33 -19.30
CA LEU A 67 4.03 5.52 -20.43
C LEU A 67 3.16 6.77 -20.26
N SER A 68 2.68 7.00 -19.04
CA SER A 68 1.86 8.17 -18.69
C SER A 68 2.66 9.49 -18.70
N SER A 69 3.99 9.46 -18.64
CA SER A 69 4.84 10.66 -18.71
C SER A 69 4.62 11.41 -20.02
N SER A 70 4.40 10.68 -21.11
CA SER A 70 4.14 11.23 -22.44
C SER A 70 2.80 11.99 -22.51
N ALA A 71 1.76 11.49 -21.84
CA ALA A 71 0.47 12.16 -21.74
C ALA A 71 0.50 13.35 -20.77
N LEU A 72 1.19 13.19 -19.63
CA LEU A 72 1.25 14.22 -18.60
C LEU A 72 2.14 15.41 -19.01
N SER A 73 3.23 15.16 -19.72
CA SER A 73 4.10 16.22 -20.26
C SER A 73 3.39 17.11 -21.29
N ARG A 74 2.41 16.56 -22.03
CA ARG A 74 1.56 17.33 -22.96
C ARG A 74 0.63 18.34 -22.28
N SER A 75 0.46 18.28 -20.96
CA SER A 75 -0.31 19.28 -20.21
C SER A 75 0.46 20.58 -19.96
N HIS A 76 1.78 20.59 -20.14
CA HIS A 76 2.59 21.80 -19.94
C HIS A 76 2.54 22.70 -21.19
N PRO A 77 2.22 24.01 -21.06
CA PRO A 77 2.04 24.91 -22.20
C PRO A 77 3.29 25.02 -23.10
N THR A 78 4.49 25.02 -22.51
CA THR A 78 5.76 25.04 -23.27
C THR A 78 5.99 23.79 -24.12
N ILE A 79 5.53 22.62 -23.67
CA ILE A 79 5.68 21.35 -24.41
C ILE A 79 4.65 21.29 -25.53
N SER A 80 3.42 21.72 -25.28
CA SER A 80 2.40 21.83 -26.33
C SER A 80 2.78 22.83 -27.42
N LEU A 81 3.46 23.92 -27.05
CA LEU A 81 3.97 24.93 -28.00
C LEU A 81 5.15 24.40 -28.81
N ALA A 82 6.10 23.70 -28.18
CA ALA A 82 7.22 23.08 -28.88
C ALA A 82 6.81 21.92 -29.81
N GLU A 83 5.85 21.08 -29.39
CA GLU A 83 5.29 20.02 -30.23
C GLU A 83 4.56 20.63 -31.44
N ARG A 84 3.82 21.72 -31.25
CA ARG A 84 3.12 22.44 -32.32
C ARG A 84 4.05 23.12 -33.32
N ILE A 85 5.06 23.88 -32.86
CA ILE A 85 6.08 24.47 -33.73
C ILE A 85 6.78 23.36 -34.53
N ARG A 86 7.00 22.18 -33.94
CA ARG A 86 7.56 21.03 -34.66
C ARG A 86 6.64 20.51 -35.78
N TYR A 87 5.33 20.49 -35.56
CA TYR A 87 4.34 20.12 -36.60
C TYR A 87 4.24 21.17 -37.71
N GLU A 88 4.22 22.46 -37.35
CA GLU A 88 4.24 23.60 -38.28
C GLU A 88 5.51 23.61 -39.15
N GLN A 89 6.67 23.34 -38.56
CA GLN A 89 7.97 23.42 -39.24
C GLN A 89 8.26 22.20 -40.12
N GLN A 90 7.65 21.05 -39.82
CA GLN A 90 7.77 19.83 -40.64
C GLN A 90 6.67 19.72 -41.70
N ASN A 91 5.72 20.66 -41.75
CA ASN A 91 4.55 20.62 -42.64
C ASN A 91 3.72 19.32 -42.46
N LEU A 92 3.67 18.79 -41.23
CA LEU A 92 2.92 17.58 -40.88
C LEU A 92 1.57 17.97 -40.26
N VAL A 93 0.52 17.21 -40.63
CA VAL A 93 -0.84 17.35 -40.12
C VAL A 93 -0.87 17.09 -38.60
N ASP A 94 -1.45 18.03 -37.84
CA ASP A 94 -1.66 17.90 -36.39
C ASP A 94 -2.69 16.79 -36.12
N PRO A 95 -2.38 15.75 -35.34
CA PRO A 95 -3.33 14.68 -35.00
C PRO A 95 -4.53 15.15 -34.15
N LYS A 96 -4.56 16.40 -33.66
CA LYS A 96 -5.71 16.97 -32.93
C LYS A 96 -6.75 17.66 -33.81
N THR A 97 -6.44 17.97 -35.07
CA THR A 97 -7.34 18.74 -35.93
C THR A 97 -7.60 17.93 -37.18
N ASP A 98 -8.88 17.60 -37.40
CA ASP A 98 -9.35 16.87 -38.58
C ASP A 98 -8.67 17.38 -39.87
N MET A 99 -8.01 16.47 -40.59
CA MET A 99 -7.52 16.54 -41.98
C MET A 99 -7.48 17.92 -42.66
N VAL A 100 -6.66 18.86 -42.17
CA VAL A 100 -6.27 20.07 -42.92
C VAL A 100 -4.77 20.31 -42.69
N PRO A 101 -3.96 20.59 -43.74
CA PRO A 101 -2.59 21.07 -43.56
C PRO A 101 -2.58 22.30 -42.65
N VAL A 102 -1.62 22.39 -41.73
CA VAL A 102 -1.53 23.48 -40.74
C VAL A 102 -1.15 24.79 -41.45
N GLU A 103 -2.12 25.44 -42.10
CA GLU A 103 -1.95 26.75 -42.75
C GLU A 103 -2.18 27.93 -41.79
N SER A 104 -2.71 27.69 -40.58
CA SER A 104 -2.93 28.77 -39.60
C SER A 104 -1.91 28.74 -38.47
N MET A 105 -0.99 29.71 -38.56
CA MET A 105 -0.22 30.20 -37.42
C MET A 105 -1.21 30.56 -36.30
N THR A 106 -0.93 30.11 -35.08
CA THR A 106 -1.76 30.53 -33.92
C THR A 106 -1.08 31.65 -33.17
N ASP A 107 -1.87 32.45 -32.46
CA ASP A 107 -1.42 33.55 -31.59
C ASP A 107 -0.23 33.16 -30.70
N ALA A 108 -0.18 31.90 -30.25
CA ALA A 108 0.90 31.36 -29.44
C ALA A 108 2.22 31.17 -30.21
N SER A 109 2.16 30.74 -31.47
CA SER A 109 3.33 30.59 -32.36
C SER A 109 3.83 31.95 -32.85
N GLU A 110 2.92 32.91 -33.09
CA GLU A 110 3.25 34.28 -33.48
C GLU A 110 3.92 35.04 -32.33
N ALA A 111 3.36 35.01 -31.13
CA ALA A 111 3.96 35.64 -29.94
C ALA A 111 5.36 35.08 -29.62
N PHE A 112 5.61 33.78 -29.87
CA PHE A 112 6.92 33.19 -29.69
C PHE A 112 7.94 33.69 -30.74
N ARG A 113 7.51 33.86 -32.00
CA ARG A 113 8.36 34.42 -33.07
C ARG A 113 8.64 35.91 -32.89
N GLU A 114 7.71 36.67 -32.31
CA GLU A 114 7.94 38.06 -31.90
C GLU A 114 8.98 38.20 -30.77
N THR A 115 9.21 37.13 -30.01
CA THR A 115 10.17 37.12 -28.90
C THR A 115 11.64 36.94 -29.37
N ASP A 116 11.88 36.76 -30.68
CA ASP A 116 13.20 36.55 -31.33
C ASP A 116 14.07 35.46 -30.65
N LYS A 117 13.42 34.54 -29.93
CA LYS A 117 14.08 33.40 -29.28
C LYS A 117 14.30 32.32 -30.31
N LYS A 118 15.56 31.89 -30.45
CA LYS A 118 15.91 30.78 -31.34
C LYS A 118 15.19 29.49 -30.90
N THR A 119 14.68 28.76 -31.90
CA THR A 119 13.87 27.55 -31.71
C THR A 119 14.64 26.40 -31.06
N ASP A 120 15.97 26.38 -31.19
CA ASP A 120 16.88 25.43 -30.53
C ASP A 120 16.84 25.55 -28.99
N VAL A 121 16.80 26.77 -28.46
CA VAL A 121 16.68 27.04 -27.02
C VAL A 121 15.34 26.52 -26.49
N LEU A 122 14.24 26.68 -27.24
CA LEU A 122 12.93 26.16 -26.86
C LEU A 122 12.92 24.62 -26.78
N TYR A 123 13.54 23.93 -27.74
CA TYR A 123 13.60 22.46 -27.72
C TYR A 123 14.44 21.93 -26.56
N THR A 124 15.56 22.58 -26.24
CA THR A 124 16.39 22.18 -25.09
C THR A 124 15.67 22.40 -23.76
N GLU A 125 14.93 23.51 -23.61
CA GLU A 125 14.06 23.75 -22.45
C GLU A 125 12.93 22.71 -22.35
N ALA A 126 12.27 22.39 -23.46
CA ALA A 126 11.21 21.38 -23.49
C ALA A 126 11.72 19.98 -23.12
N LEU A 127 12.93 19.60 -23.57
CA LEU A 127 13.56 18.33 -23.20
C LEU A 127 13.94 18.29 -21.72
N ALA A 128 14.47 19.39 -21.16
CA ALA A 128 14.81 19.49 -19.75
C ALA A 128 13.57 19.36 -18.85
N ILE A 129 12.45 19.96 -19.26
CA ILE A 129 11.17 19.84 -18.55
C ILE A 129 10.65 18.40 -18.65
N LYS A 130 10.66 17.80 -19.84
CA LYS A 130 10.21 16.40 -20.06
C LYS A 130 10.99 15.41 -19.18
N ALA A 131 12.31 15.54 -19.10
CA ALA A 131 13.15 14.66 -18.28
C ALA A 131 12.75 14.67 -16.79
N ARG A 132 12.33 15.82 -16.26
CA ARG A 132 11.83 15.93 -14.87
C ARG A 132 10.49 15.21 -14.68
N PHE A 133 9.60 15.31 -15.66
CA PHE A 133 8.33 14.59 -15.65
C PHE A 133 8.55 13.07 -15.78
N ASP A 134 9.47 12.62 -16.63
CA ASP A 134 9.80 11.20 -16.79
C ASP A 134 10.29 10.59 -15.47
N PHE A 135 11.20 11.28 -14.76
CA PHE A 135 11.65 10.82 -13.44
C PHE A 135 10.53 10.85 -12.40
N GLY A 136 9.73 11.93 -12.38
CA GLY A 136 8.63 12.10 -11.43
C GLY A 136 7.53 11.05 -11.56
N THR A 137 7.09 10.76 -12.79
CA THR A 137 6.03 9.77 -13.02
C THR A 137 6.49 8.34 -12.81
N VAL A 138 7.76 8.02 -13.15
CA VAL A 138 8.36 6.71 -12.81
C VAL A 138 8.45 6.53 -11.30
N ALA A 139 8.95 7.53 -10.57
CA ALA A 139 9.05 7.48 -9.11
C ALA A 139 7.67 7.33 -8.45
N ALA A 140 6.67 8.08 -8.91
CA ALA A 140 5.29 7.98 -8.44
C ALA A 140 4.66 6.60 -8.75
N GLY A 141 4.90 6.06 -9.96
CA GLY A 141 4.43 4.74 -10.37
C GLY A 141 5.02 3.61 -9.53
N LEU A 142 6.33 3.67 -9.24
CA LEU A 142 7.01 2.72 -8.36
C LEU A 142 6.47 2.80 -6.93
N PHE A 143 6.25 4.01 -6.41
CA PHE A 143 5.69 4.23 -5.07
C PHE A 143 4.27 3.66 -4.95
N MET A 144 3.41 3.91 -5.93
CA MET A 144 2.05 3.36 -5.96
C MET A 144 2.07 1.84 -6.04
N GLY A 145 2.92 1.26 -6.89
CA GLY A 145 3.11 -0.19 -6.98
C GLY A 145 3.53 -0.79 -5.63
N LEU A 146 4.48 -0.16 -4.93
CA LEU A 146 4.94 -0.57 -3.60
C LEU A 146 3.81 -0.57 -2.57
N VAL A 147 3.03 0.51 -2.50
CA VAL A 147 1.91 0.64 -1.56
C VAL A 147 0.87 -0.46 -1.80
N ILE A 148 0.53 -0.72 -3.07
CA ILE A 148 -0.43 -1.77 -3.44
C ILE A 148 0.10 -3.14 -3.02
N SER A 149 1.36 -3.46 -3.34
CA SER A 149 1.99 -4.73 -2.94
C SER A 149 1.98 -4.91 -1.42
N LEU A 150 2.38 -3.88 -0.65
CA LEU A 150 2.38 -3.93 0.81
C LEU A 150 0.98 -4.13 1.39
N LYS A 151 -0.04 -3.45 0.85
CA LYS A 151 -1.44 -3.62 1.28
C LYS A 151 -1.97 -5.02 1.00
N LEU A 152 -1.67 -5.58 -0.17
CA LEU A 152 -2.06 -6.95 -0.50
C LEU A 152 -1.37 -7.97 0.41
N ILE A 153 -0.07 -7.79 0.70
CA ILE A 153 0.66 -8.63 1.65
C ILE A 153 0.01 -8.51 3.04
N GLN A 154 -0.27 -7.30 3.51
CA GLN A 154 -0.90 -7.05 4.82
C GLN A 154 -2.28 -7.72 4.94
N LEU A 155 -3.10 -7.69 3.90
CA LEU A 155 -4.40 -8.37 3.87
C LEU A 155 -4.28 -9.90 3.80
N SER A 156 -3.21 -10.40 3.16
CA SER A 156 -2.93 -11.84 3.07
C SER A 156 -2.35 -12.41 4.38
N LEU A 157 -1.70 -11.57 5.19
CA LEU A 157 -1.19 -11.91 6.52
C LEU A 157 -2.34 -12.13 7.51
N ARG A 158 -2.88 -13.34 7.54
CA ARG A 158 -3.81 -13.76 8.60
C ARG A 158 -3.08 -13.98 9.91
N ARG A 159 -3.45 -13.22 10.94
CA ARG A 159 -2.93 -13.40 12.30
C ARG A 159 -3.54 -14.64 12.93
N LYS A 160 -2.72 -15.65 13.21
CA LYS A 160 -3.14 -16.86 13.93
C LYS A 160 -3.23 -16.56 15.43
N ARG A 161 -4.33 -16.93 16.07
CA ARG A 161 -4.45 -16.98 17.54
C ARG A 161 -4.23 -18.42 18.00
N THR A 162 -3.20 -18.65 18.81
CA THR A 162 -2.93 -19.95 19.42
C THR A 162 -3.77 -20.19 20.66
N ASP A 163 -4.08 -19.12 21.38
CA ASP A 163 -4.65 -19.15 22.73
C ASP A 163 -5.89 -18.28 22.83
N TYR A 164 -6.65 -18.48 23.91
CA TYR A 164 -7.80 -17.65 24.25
C TYR A 164 -7.31 -16.25 24.65
N THR A 165 -7.78 -15.23 23.94
CA THR A 165 -7.33 -13.84 24.14
C THR A 165 -8.51 -12.89 24.25
N PRO A 166 -8.46 -11.88 25.14
CA PRO A 166 -9.54 -10.92 25.26
C PRO A 166 -9.60 -10.00 24.03
N ASN A 167 -10.81 -9.78 23.52
CA ASN A 167 -11.07 -8.86 22.42
C ASN A 167 -10.93 -7.41 22.89
N LYS A 168 -10.01 -6.67 22.28
CA LYS A 168 -9.71 -5.28 22.66
C LYS A 168 -10.90 -4.32 22.46
N ALA A 169 -11.80 -4.62 21.54
CA ALA A 169 -12.93 -3.74 21.23
C ALA A 169 -14.13 -3.96 22.17
N THR A 170 -14.28 -5.17 22.72
CA THR A 170 -15.47 -5.54 23.51
C THR A 170 -15.17 -5.90 24.97
N CYS A 171 -13.90 -6.07 25.34
CA CYS A 171 -13.51 -6.37 26.71
C CYS A 171 -13.50 -5.11 27.57
N LEU A 172 -14.32 -5.08 28.62
CA LEU A 172 -14.37 -4.01 29.64
C LEU A 172 -13.31 -4.17 30.75
N SER A 173 -12.41 -5.15 30.65
CA SER A 173 -11.36 -5.42 31.65
C SER A 173 -11.87 -5.66 33.08
N CYS A 174 -13.07 -6.24 33.24
CA CYS A 174 -13.63 -6.57 34.56
C CYS A 174 -12.86 -7.65 35.34
N GLY A 175 -11.88 -8.31 34.72
CA GLY A 175 -10.98 -9.27 35.38
C GLY A 175 -11.60 -10.62 35.78
N ARG A 176 -12.89 -10.86 35.52
CA ARG A 176 -13.56 -12.11 35.93
C ARG A 176 -12.90 -13.36 35.36
N CYS A 177 -12.38 -13.31 34.14
CA CYS A 177 -11.69 -14.42 33.48
C CYS A 177 -10.44 -14.90 34.23
N PHE A 178 -9.76 -14.05 35.01
CA PHE A 178 -8.58 -14.44 35.81
C PHE A 178 -8.96 -15.42 36.92
N LYS A 179 -10.10 -15.20 37.57
CA LYS A 179 -10.57 -16.06 38.67
C LYS A 179 -10.89 -17.48 38.21
N TYR A 180 -11.31 -17.67 36.97
CA TYR A 180 -11.67 -18.99 36.44
C TYR A 180 -10.53 -19.64 35.63
N CYS A 181 -9.37 -19.00 35.57
CA CYS A 181 -8.20 -19.56 34.89
C CYS A 181 -7.46 -20.52 35.83
N PRO A 182 -7.44 -21.84 35.57
CA PRO A 182 -6.77 -22.80 36.45
C PRO A 182 -5.25 -22.59 36.48
N VAL A 183 -4.65 -22.30 35.33
CA VAL A 183 -3.21 -22.01 35.23
C VAL A 183 -2.85 -20.74 36.01
N GLY A 184 -3.68 -19.71 35.93
CA GLY A 184 -3.46 -18.47 36.69
C GLY A 184 -3.52 -18.69 38.20
N GLN A 185 -4.43 -19.54 38.68
CA GLN A 185 -4.52 -19.90 40.10
C GLN A 185 -3.29 -20.70 40.57
N GLN A 186 -2.81 -21.65 39.76
CA GLN A 186 -1.61 -22.44 40.06
C GLN A 186 -0.37 -21.54 40.20
N THR A 187 -0.16 -20.63 39.26
CA THR A 187 0.98 -19.69 39.33
C THR A 187 0.92 -18.81 40.57
N ILE A 188 -0.26 -18.34 40.98
CA ILE A 188 -0.40 -17.55 42.22
C ILE A 188 -0.11 -18.39 43.45
N ALA A 189 -0.57 -19.66 43.49
CA ALA A 189 -0.29 -20.57 44.61
C ALA A 189 1.21 -20.85 44.76
N GLU A 190 1.91 -21.13 43.65
CA GLU A 190 3.36 -21.35 43.63
C GLU A 190 4.15 -20.11 44.12
N MET A 191 3.69 -18.90 43.76
CA MET A 191 4.31 -17.66 44.24
C MET A 191 4.17 -17.47 45.74
N HIS A 192 3.03 -17.85 46.32
CA HIS A 192 2.81 -17.77 47.78
C HIS A 192 3.60 -18.82 48.56
N GLU A 193 3.86 -19.99 47.98
CA GLU A 193 4.68 -21.03 48.59
C GLU A 193 6.17 -20.66 48.60
N GLY A 194 6.67 -20.03 47.54
CA GLY A 194 8.08 -19.60 47.44
C GLY A 194 8.47 -18.37 48.26
N GLU A 195 7.51 -17.59 48.78
CA GLU A 195 7.77 -16.46 49.69
C GLU A 195 7.80 -16.89 51.18
N GLY A 196 7.51 -18.16 51.46
CA GLY A 196 7.47 -18.74 52.81
C GLY A 196 8.72 -19.52 53.24
N GLU A 197 9.71 -19.68 52.36
CA GLU A 197 11.06 -20.23 52.63
C GLU A 197 12.11 -19.11 52.70
#